data_AF-A0A7W0H2V8-F1
#
_entry.id   AF-A0A7W0H2V8-F1
#
_cell.length_a   1.000
_cell.length_b   1.000
_cell.length_c   1.000
_cell.angle_alpha   90.00
_cell.angle_beta   90.00
_cell.angle_gamma   90.00
#
_symmetry.space_group_name_H-M   'P 1'
#
loop_
_entity.id
_entity.type
_entity.pdbx_description
1 polymer ?
#
loop_
_entity_poly.entity_id
_entity_poly.type
_entity_poly.pdbx_seq_one_letter_code
_entity_poly.pdbx_strand_id
1 'polypeptide(L)'
;MALGFLATKARSDVLTLSLPADLASGLVVALDQLRSTAAPERRAPLDDLARALPGGEATEVTARRDLLSEVVTVAIDEAGNKVSECSTRLLRGEGSADELRARLAELDELLDLLELVDPGS
;
A
#
# COMPACT_ATOMS: atom_id res chain seq x y z
N MET A 1 3.56 5.47 -16.35
CA MET A 1 2.45 6.45 -16.43
C MET A 1 2.54 7.30 -15.18
N ALA A 2 2.03 8.54 -15.19
CA ALA A 2 2.25 9.50 -14.12
C ALA A 2 1.60 9.05 -12.80
N LEU A 3 2.40 9.10 -11.73
CA LEU A 3 2.07 8.94 -10.30
C LEU A 3 0.65 9.42 -9.99
N GLY A 4 -0.27 8.47 -9.76
CA GLY A 4 -1.68 8.73 -9.43
C GLY A 4 -1.90 9.25 -8.01
N PHE A 5 -0.84 9.55 -7.27
CA PHE A 5 -0.89 10.07 -5.92
C PHE A 5 -0.12 11.38 -5.81
N LEU A 6 -0.67 12.30 -5.00
CA LEU A 6 -0.11 13.62 -4.77
C LEU A 6 0.12 13.82 -3.28
N ALA A 7 1.36 14.14 -2.91
CA ALA A 7 1.66 14.70 -1.60
C ALA A 7 1.18 16.14 -1.56
N THR A 8 0.15 16.43 -0.75
CA THR A 8 -0.46 17.76 -0.71
C THR A 8 0.09 18.63 0.42
N LYS A 9 0.51 18.00 1.54
CA LYS A 9 1.19 18.66 2.67
C LYS A 9 2.16 17.68 3.35
N ALA A 10 3.38 18.16 3.61
CA ALA A 10 4.39 17.39 4.33
C ALA A 10 4.98 18.22 5.48
N ARG A 11 4.91 17.66 6.69
CA ARG A 11 5.84 17.98 7.80
C ARG A 11 6.88 16.85 7.87
N SER A 12 7.94 17.04 8.66
CA SER A 12 9.03 16.05 8.76
C SER A 12 8.57 14.68 9.26
N ASP A 13 7.44 14.62 9.97
CA ASP A 13 6.89 13.44 10.65
C ASP A 13 5.51 13.01 10.13
N VAL A 14 4.75 13.91 9.50
CA VAL A 14 3.38 13.67 9.01
C VAL A 14 3.28 13.98 7.52
N LEU A 15 2.58 13.12 6.79
CA LEU A 15 2.35 13.23 5.36
C LEU A 15 0.85 13.14 5.06
N THR A 16 0.39 14.02 4.17
CA THR A 16 -0.94 13.97 3.56
C THR A 16 -0.83 13.54 2.10
N LEU A 17 -1.52 12.46 1.74
CA LEU A 17 -1.50 11.81 0.44
C LEU A 17 -2.92 11.72 -0.13
N SER A 18 -3.09 12.00 -1.42
CA SER A 18 -4.26 11.54 -2.17
C SER A 18 -3.93 10.20 -2.82
N LEU A 19 -4.68 9.15 -2.50
CA LEU A 19 -4.44 7.78 -2.98
C LEU A 19 -5.52 7.32 -3.96
N PRO A 20 -5.17 6.63 -5.06
CA PRO A 20 -6.12 5.90 -5.89
C PRO A 20 -6.86 4.81 -5.10
N ALA A 21 -8.09 4.48 -5.51
CA ALA A 21 -8.93 3.51 -4.81
C ALA A 21 -8.33 2.08 -4.79
N ASP A 22 -7.68 1.68 -5.88
CA ASP A 22 -7.05 0.35 -6.00
C ASP A 22 -5.88 0.22 -5.02
N LEU A 23 -5.05 1.26 -4.91
CA LEU A 23 -3.92 1.32 -3.98
C LEU A 23 -4.39 1.38 -2.52
N ALA A 24 -5.44 2.17 -2.25
CA ALA A 24 -6.04 2.27 -0.92
C ALA A 24 -6.53 0.90 -0.43
N SER A 25 -7.10 0.07 -1.32
CA SER A 25 -7.58 -1.27 -0.98
C SER A 25 -6.42 -2.20 -0.56
N GLY A 26 -5.29 -2.16 -1.27
CA GLY A 26 -4.08 -2.92 -0.90
C GLY A 26 -3.52 -2.51 0.47
N LEU A 27 -3.51 -1.19 0.75
CA LEU A 27 -3.04 -0.65 2.03
C LEU A 27 -3.97 -1.02 3.20
N VAL A 28 -5.29 -1.09 2.98
CA VAL A 28 -6.25 -1.54 3.99
C VAL A 28 -5.97 -2.99 4.40
N VAL A 29 -5.71 -3.88 3.43
CA VAL A 29 -5.36 -5.28 3.70
C VAL A 29 -4.05 -5.38 4.51
N ALA A 30 -3.02 -4.65 4.09
CA ALA A 30 -1.74 -4.61 4.80
C ALA A 30 -1.88 -4.07 6.24
N LEU A 31 -2.70 -3.04 6.41
CA LEU A 31 -2.98 -2.46 7.71
C LEU A 31 -3.73 -3.42 8.63
N ASP A 32 -4.72 -4.15 8.12
CA ASP A 32 -5.42 -5.17 8.89
C ASP A 32 -4.49 -6.32 9.31
N GLN A 33 -3.56 -6.73 8.45
CA GLN A 33 -2.53 -7.70 8.80
C GLN A 33 -1.62 -7.20 9.93
N LEU A 34 -1.12 -5.96 9.83
CA LEU A 34 -0.34 -5.33 10.90
C LEU A 34 -1.13 -5.25 12.21
N ARG A 35 -2.41 -4.85 12.16
CA ARG A 35 -3.29 -4.77 13.34
C ARG A 35 -3.52 -6.14 13.98
N SER A 36 -3.56 -7.21 13.19
CA SER A 36 -3.77 -8.58 13.70
C SER A 36 -2.58 -9.11 14.50
N THR A 37 -1.36 -8.63 14.21
CA THR A 37 -0.11 -9.09 14.82
C THR A 37 0.52 -8.07 15.78
N ALA A 38 0.01 -6.84 15.81
CA ALA A 38 0.52 -5.75 16.63
C ALA A 38 0.31 -5.98 18.15
N ALA A 39 1.33 -5.60 18.93
CA ALA A 39 1.22 -5.46 20.38
C ALA A 39 0.16 -4.39 20.76
N PRO A 40 -0.48 -4.49 21.95
CA PRO A 40 -1.57 -3.59 22.36
C PRO A 40 -1.23 -2.11 22.25
N GLU A 41 -0.04 -1.71 22.69
CA GLU A 41 0.49 -0.34 22.61
C GLU A 41 0.63 0.20 21.18
N ARG A 42 0.79 -0.66 20.17
CA ARG A 42 0.87 -0.27 18.76
C ARG A 42 -0.49 -0.24 18.06
N ARG A 43 -1.55 -0.71 18.71
CA ARG A 43 -2.86 -0.88 18.08
C ARG A 43 -3.61 0.43 17.89
N ALA A 44 -3.53 1.34 18.86
CA ALA A 44 -4.16 2.65 18.79
C ALA A 44 -3.75 3.47 17.54
N PRO A 45 -2.44 3.66 17.23
CA PRO A 45 -2.06 4.40 16.03
C PRO A 45 -2.45 3.70 14.72
N LEU A 46 -2.50 2.36 14.70
CA LEU A 46 -2.97 1.60 13.52
C LEU A 46 -4.49 1.72 13.35
N ASP A 47 -5.25 1.74 14.44
CA ASP A 47 -6.70 1.96 14.41
C ASP A 47 -7.05 3.38 13.96
N ASP A 48 -6.24 4.38 14.34
CA ASP A 48 -6.37 5.75 13.84
C ASP A 48 -6.15 5.81 12.33
N LEU A 49 -5.12 5.14 11.83
CA LEU A 49 -4.84 5.06 10.39
C LEU A 49 -5.96 4.31 9.64
N ALA A 50 -6.51 3.24 10.22
CA ALA A 50 -7.59 2.46 9.59
C ALA A 50 -8.86 3.29 9.40
N ARG A 51 -9.14 4.21 10.34
CA ARG A 51 -10.25 5.17 10.21
C ARG A 51 -9.99 6.23 9.13
N ALA A 52 -8.73 6.53 8.81
CA ALA A 52 -8.35 7.49 7.78
C ALA A 52 -8.24 6.89 6.37
N LEU A 53 -8.28 5.56 6.24
CA LEU A 53 -8.22 4.80 4.98
C LEU A 53 -9.56 4.08 4.70
N PRO A 54 -10.67 4.80 4.43
CA PRO A 54 -11.89 4.15 3.99
C PRO A 54 -11.68 3.51 2.61
N GLY A 55 -11.64 2.17 2.55
CA GLY A 55 -11.59 1.45 1.28
C GLY A 55 -12.83 1.76 0.43
N GLY A 56 -12.64 2.22 -0.80
CA GLY A 56 -13.74 2.36 -1.77
C GLY A 56 -13.64 3.54 -2.75
N GLU A 57 -12.98 4.64 -2.37
CA GLU A 57 -12.84 5.83 -3.23
C GLU A 57 -11.44 6.47 -3.11
N ALA A 58 -11.11 7.38 -4.05
CA ALA A 58 -9.86 8.15 -3.97
C ALA A 58 -9.83 8.91 -2.63
N THR A 59 -8.87 8.58 -1.78
CA THR A 59 -8.90 8.96 -0.37
C THR A 59 -7.73 9.87 -0.04
N GLU A 60 -8.02 10.96 0.66
CA GLU A 60 -6.98 11.78 1.29
C GLU A 60 -6.61 11.19 2.65
N VAL A 61 -5.40 10.67 2.77
CA VAL A 61 -4.87 10.05 3.98
C VAL A 61 -3.85 10.98 4.60
N THR A 62 -4.07 11.34 5.87
CA THR A 62 -3.07 12.07 6.66
C THR A 62 -2.59 11.19 7.80
N ALA A 63 -1.30 10.86 7.82
CA ALA A 63 -0.73 9.99 8.84
C ALA A 63 0.77 10.22 9.05
N ARG A 64 1.31 9.61 10.10
CA ARG A 64 2.75 9.66 10.36
C ARG A 64 3.51 8.88 9.28
N ARG A 65 4.65 9.42 8.84
CA ARG A 65 5.49 8.83 7.79
C ARG A 65 5.97 7.42 8.13
N ASP A 66 6.37 7.20 9.38
CA ASP A 66 6.84 5.89 9.87
C ASP A 66 5.76 4.80 9.72
N LEU A 67 4.51 5.13 10.12
CA LEU A 67 3.37 4.21 9.98
C LEU A 67 3.02 3.97 8.52
N LEU A 68 3.02 5.02 7.69
CA LEU A 68 2.75 4.87 6.26
C LEU A 68 3.81 4.00 5.59
N SER A 69 5.10 4.23 5.88
CA SER A 69 6.19 3.41 5.35
C SER A 69 6.07 1.94 5.76
N GLU A 70 5.73 1.65 7.01
CA GLU A 70 5.51 0.28 7.48
C GLU A 70 4.34 -0.40 6.76
N VAL A 71 3.19 0.28 6.62
CA VAL A 71 2.02 -0.27 5.92
C VAL A 71 2.32 -0.50 4.44
N VAL A 72 2.99 0.45 3.78
CA VAL A 72 3.40 0.33 2.38
C VAL A 72 4.35 -0.85 2.19
N THR A 73 5.30 -1.03 3.11
CA THR A 73 6.24 -2.18 3.06
C THR A 73 5.50 -3.51 3.14
N VAL A 74 4.51 -3.64 4.03
CA VAL A 74 3.68 -4.85 4.11
C VAL A 74 2.82 -5.03 2.85
N ALA A 75 2.28 -3.95 2.29
CA ALA A 75 1.54 -4.02 1.03
C ALA A 75 2.42 -4.47 -0.15
N ILE A 76 3.69 -4.06 -0.19
CA ILE A 76 4.68 -4.51 -1.18
C ILE A 76 4.93 -6.02 -1.06
N ASP A 77 5.11 -6.53 0.17
CA ASP A 77 5.30 -7.98 0.39
C ASP A 77 4.10 -8.78 -0.12
N GLU A 78 2.89 -8.34 0.19
CA GLU A 78 1.64 -8.95 -0.28
C GLU A 78 1.50 -8.87 -1.82
N ALA A 79 1.83 -7.72 -2.42
CA ALA A 79 1.86 -7.57 -3.88
C ALA A 79 2.90 -8.51 -4.53
N GLY A 80 4.07 -8.66 -3.91
CA GLY A 80 5.09 -9.61 -4.34
C GLY A 80 4.60 -11.06 -4.31
N ASN A 81 3.88 -11.45 -3.26
CA ASN A 81 3.24 -12.77 -3.16
C ASN A 81 2.22 -12.99 -4.28
N LYS A 82 1.37 -12.00 -4.57
CA LYS A 82 0.40 -12.06 -5.69
C LYS A 82 1.10 -12.18 -7.05
N VAL A 83 2.18 -11.45 -7.29
CA VAL A 83 2.99 -11.57 -8.53
C VAL A 83 3.57 -12.98 -8.67
N SER A 84 4.10 -13.54 -7.58
CA SER A 84 4.63 -14.91 -7.55
C SER A 84 3.55 -15.96 -7.86
N GLU A 85 2.37 -15.83 -7.28
CA GLU A 85 1.22 -16.71 -7.54
C GLU A 85 0.75 -16.60 -9.00
N CYS A 86 0.56 -15.37 -9.51
CA CYS A 86 0.17 -15.14 -10.90
C CYS A 86 1.20 -15.70 -11.88
N SER A 87 2.49 -15.55 -11.59
CA SER A 87 3.58 -16.12 -12.41
C SER A 87 3.50 -17.65 -12.43
N THR A 88 3.27 -18.28 -11.26
CA THR A 88 3.13 -19.73 -11.15
C THR A 88 1.92 -20.23 -11.94
N ARG A 89 0.76 -19.57 -11.83
CA ARG A 89 -0.46 -19.91 -12.58
C ARG A 89 -0.27 -19.74 -14.08
N LEU A 90 0.39 -18.65 -14.52
CA LEU A 90 0.69 -18.42 -15.93
C LEU A 90 1.56 -19.55 -16.50
N LEU A 91 2.61 -19.97 -15.79
CA LEU A 91 3.48 -21.07 -16.20
C LEU A 91 2.75 -22.43 -16.27
N ARG A 92 1.66 -22.59 -15.50
CA ARG A 92 0.79 -23.77 -15.54
C ARG A 92 -0.32 -23.70 -16.61
N GLY A 93 -0.47 -22.56 -17.28
CA GLY A 93 -1.56 -22.31 -18.22
C GLY A 93 -2.92 -22.03 -17.55
N GLU A 94 -2.92 -21.68 -16.27
CA GLU A 94 -4.10 -21.42 -15.43
C GLU A 94 -4.36 -19.91 -15.20
N GLY A 95 -3.54 -19.06 -15.82
CA GLY A 95 -3.62 -17.60 -15.70
C GLY A 95 -3.29 -16.92 -17.02
N SER A 96 -3.37 -15.59 -17.03
CA SER A 96 -3.07 -14.80 -18.23
C SER A 96 -1.88 -13.85 -18.03
N ALA A 97 -1.23 -13.50 -19.14
CA ALA A 97 -0.18 -12.48 -19.11
C ALA A 97 -0.73 -11.11 -18.67
N ASP A 98 -2.00 -10.83 -18.93
CA ASP A 98 -2.64 -9.57 -18.55
C ASP A 98 -2.88 -9.48 -17.03
N GLU A 99 -3.26 -10.59 -16.39
CA GLU A 99 -3.32 -10.68 -14.92
C GLU A 99 -1.94 -10.40 -14.29
N LEU A 100 -0.88 -11.00 -14.82
CA LEU A 100 0.48 -10.77 -14.31
C LEU A 100 0.91 -9.31 -14.51
N ARG A 101 0.62 -8.71 -15.67
CA ARG A 101 0.92 -7.30 -15.93
C ARG A 101 0.18 -6.36 -14.98
N ALA A 102 -1.09 -6.64 -14.68
CA ALA A 102 -1.85 -5.87 -13.72
C ALA A 102 -1.23 -5.93 -12.31
N ARG A 103 -0.76 -7.10 -11.87
CA ARG A 103 -0.05 -7.25 -10.58
C ARG A 103 1.29 -6.55 -10.54
N LEU A 104 2.04 -6.57 -11.63
CA LEU A 104 3.30 -5.83 -11.73
C LEU A 104 3.06 -4.32 -11.70
N ALA A 105 1.99 -3.83 -12.32
CA ALA A 105 1.61 -2.41 -12.24
C ALA A 105 1.21 -1.99 -10.82
N GLU A 106 0.42 -2.81 -10.11
CA GLU A 106 0.09 -2.59 -8.68
C GLU A 106 1.36 -2.51 -7.82
N LEU A 107 2.34 -3.39 -8.06
CA LEU A 107 3.62 -3.37 -7.34
C LEU A 107 4.46 -2.12 -7.66
N ASP A 108 4.51 -1.71 -8.94
CA ASP A 108 5.21 -0.49 -9.38
C ASP A 108 4.66 0.75 -8.67
N GLU A 109 3.33 0.88 -8.60
CA GLU A 109 2.67 1.99 -7.89
C GLU A 109 2.95 2.00 -6.38
N LEU A 110 3.09 0.82 -5.76
CA LEU A 110 3.47 0.70 -4.35
C LEU A 110 4.93 1.06 -4.10
N LEU A 111 5.84 0.71 -5.01
CA LEU A 111 7.25 1.09 -4.93
C LEU A 111 7.42 2.60 -5.08
N ASP A 112 6.74 3.19 -6.07
CA ASP A 112 6.67 4.64 -6.23
C ASP A 112 6.16 5.32 -4.95
N LEU A 113 5.14 4.75 -4.30
CA LEU A 113 4.61 5.26 -3.04
C LEU A 113 5.63 5.16 -1.90
N LEU A 114 6.42 4.08 -1.85
CA LEU A 114 7.47 3.90 -0.85
C LEU A 114 8.52 5.02 -0.94
N GLU A 115 8.99 5.33 -2.16
CA GLU A 115 9.94 6.42 -2.39
C GLU A 115 9.42 7.78 -1.90
N LEU A 116 8.10 8.00 -1.97
CA LEU A 116 7.46 9.23 -1.50
C LEU A 116 7.38 9.30 0.04
N VAL A 117 7.00 8.21 0.68
CA VAL A 117 6.82 8.17 2.15
C VAL A 117 8.17 8.09 2.88
N ASP A 118 9.17 7.46 2.25
CA ASP A 118 10.51 7.25 2.77
C ASP A 118 11.62 7.56 1.74
N PRO A 119 11.90 8.86 1.49
CA PRO A 119 12.82 9.31 0.43
C PRO A 119 14.31 9.08 0.74
N GLY A 120 14.65 8.31 1.78
CA GLY A 120 16.01 8.09 2.26
C GLY A 120 16.41 6.63 2.48
N SER A 121 15.57 5.68 2.08
CA SER A 121 15.87 4.24 2.07
C SER A 121 16.72 3.82 0.87
#